data_AF-A0A1W9SK11-F1
#
_entry.id   AF-A0A1W9SK11-F1
#
_cell.length_a   1.000
_cell.length_b   1.000
_cell.length_c   1.000
_cell.angle_alpha   90.00
_cell.angle_beta   90.00
_cell.angle_gamma   90.00
#
_symmetry.space_group_name_H-M   'P 1'
#
loop_
_entity.id
_entity.type
_entity.pdbx_description
1 polymer ?
#
loop_
_entity_poly.entity_id
_entity_poly.type
_entity_poly.pdbx_seq_one_letter_code
_entity_poly.pdbx_strand_id
1 'polypeptide(L)'
;MKRIIIIGEGQTEQIFCNDVLQPFFNKHGLYIENPKIKKSGGGIVAWKVLKKQIELHLKDTSVVVTLLIDYYGIYPKHDYPKWEEAKTIVDKKERMTFLENAMADEVDESLRYRFVPYIQLHEFEGLLFSDISVFKENFLKLNNNQLKQLN
;
A
#
# COMPACT_ATOMS: atom_id res chain seq x y z
N MET A 1 13.11 -10.90 -14.65
CA MET A 1 13.01 -9.68 -13.83
C MET A 1 12.00 -9.96 -12.73
N LYS A 2 12.38 -9.80 -11.46
CA LYS A 2 11.47 -10.07 -10.33
C LYS A 2 10.54 -8.87 -10.18
N ARG A 3 9.25 -9.12 -10.00
CA ARG A 3 8.22 -8.07 -9.98
C ARG A 3 7.49 -8.04 -8.67
N ILE A 4 7.21 -6.83 -8.20
CA ILE A 4 6.43 -6.55 -7.01
C ILE A 4 5.18 -5.81 -7.47
N ILE A 5 4.01 -6.35 -7.14
CA ILE A 5 2.74 -5.68 -7.38
C ILE A 5 2.33 -5.02 -6.07
N ILE A 6 2.21 -3.69 -6.07
CA ILE A 6 1.74 -2.90 -4.93
C ILE A 6 0.34 -2.40 -5.24
N ILE A 7 -0.66 -2.89 -4.49
CA ILE A 7 -2.05 -2.45 -4.65
C ILE A 7 -2.33 -1.35 -3.62
N GLY A 8 -2.46 -0.10 -4.12
CA GLY A 8 -2.85 1.07 -3.32
C GLY A 8 -4.26 1.55 -3.62
N GLU A 9 -4.75 2.52 -2.83
CA GLU A 9 -6.13 3.02 -2.90
C GLU A 9 -6.42 3.91 -4.10
N GLY A 10 -5.47 4.78 -4.42
CA GLY A 10 -5.67 5.89 -5.35
C GLY A 10 -4.40 6.32 -6.06
N GLN A 11 -4.45 7.55 -6.58
CA GLN A 11 -3.40 8.09 -7.43
C GLN A 11 -2.15 8.48 -6.65
N THR A 12 -2.31 8.89 -5.39
CA THR A 12 -1.20 9.28 -4.51
C THR A 12 -0.23 8.12 -4.30
N GLU A 13 -0.73 6.94 -3.96
CA GLU A 13 0.08 5.73 -3.75
C GLU A 13 0.77 5.31 -5.05
N GLN A 14 0.10 5.50 -6.19
CA GLN A 14 0.69 5.22 -7.49
C GLN A 14 1.89 6.11 -7.80
N ILE A 15 1.74 7.43 -7.58
CA ILE A 15 2.82 8.40 -7.76
C ILE A 15 3.98 8.04 -6.84
N PHE A 16 3.71 7.74 -5.56
CA PHE A 16 4.74 7.32 -4.62
C PHE A 16 5.49 6.07 -5.08
N CYS A 17 4.78 5.04 -5.54
CA CYS A 17 5.39 3.83 -6.06
C CYS A 17 6.30 4.12 -7.26
N ASN A 18 5.89 5.01 -8.16
CA ASN A 18 6.62 5.31 -9.39
C ASN A 18 7.80 6.25 -9.18
N ASP A 19 7.62 7.29 -8.36
CA ASP A 19 8.55 8.40 -8.26
C ASP A 19 9.54 8.20 -7.09
N VAL A 20 9.13 7.46 -6.04
CA VAL A 20 9.95 7.23 -4.84
C VAL A 20 10.46 5.80 -4.75
N LEU A 21 9.57 4.80 -4.81
CA LEU A 21 9.98 3.41 -4.62
C LEU A 21 10.70 2.85 -5.84
N GLN A 22 10.14 3.03 -7.04
CA GLN A 22 10.66 2.41 -8.26
C GLN A 22 12.14 2.72 -8.54
N PRO A 23 12.66 3.96 -8.36
CA PRO A 23 14.09 4.24 -8.53
C PRO A 23 14.98 3.44 -7.56
N PHE A 24 14.55 3.24 -6.32
CA PHE A 24 15.27 2.43 -5.34
C PHE A 24 15.25 0.94 -5.72
N PHE A 25 14.08 0.42 -6.08
CA PHE A 25 13.91 -1.00 -6.44
C PHE A 25 14.58 -1.36 -7.77
N ASN A 26 14.63 -0.44 -8.74
CA ASN A 26 15.34 -0.63 -10.01
C ASN A 26 16.82 -0.95 -9.80
N LYS A 27 17.47 -0.29 -8.84
CA LYS A 27 18.89 -0.54 -8.47
C LYS A 27 19.12 -1.96 -7.97
N HIS A 28 18.07 -2.64 -7.52
CA HIS A 28 18.08 -4.02 -7.03
C HIS A 28 17.53 -5.02 -8.06
N GLY A 29 17.27 -4.60 -9.30
CA GLY A 29 16.70 -5.46 -10.34
C GLY A 29 15.24 -5.85 -10.10
N LEU A 30 14.53 -5.05 -9.29
CA LEU A 30 13.13 -5.24 -8.93
C LEU A 30 12.27 -4.18 -9.61
N TYR A 31 11.15 -4.63 -10.18
CA TYR A 31 10.20 -3.75 -10.86
C TYR A 31 8.88 -3.69 -10.11
N ILE A 32 8.33 -2.48 -9.95
CA ILE A 32 7.06 -2.26 -9.28
C ILE A 32 5.97 -2.08 -10.33
N GLU A 33 4.90 -2.86 -10.19
CA GLU A 33 3.63 -2.63 -10.86
C GLU A 33 2.60 -2.16 -9.82
N ASN A 34 1.88 -1.08 -10.12
CA ASN A 34 0.92 -0.47 -9.19
C ASN A 34 -0.47 -0.33 -9.84
N PRO A 35 -1.17 -1.46 -10.11
CA PRO A 35 -2.44 -1.43 -10.82
C PRO A 35 -3.51 -0.67 -10.03
N LYS A 36 -4.32 0.14 -10.73
CA LYS A 36 -5.50 0.76 -10.10
C LYS A 36 -6.47 -0.32 -9.62
N ILE A 37 -7.03 -0.14 -8.43
CA ILE A 37 -8.23 -0.88 -8.02
C ILE A 37 -9.36 -0.42 -8.95
N LYS A 38 -9.78 -1.28 -9.88
CA LYS A 38 -10.75 -0.97 -10.95
C LYS A 38 -12.13 -0.48 -10.46
N LYS A 39 -12.39 -0.49 -9.15
CA LYS A 39 -13.71 -0.21 -8.54
C LYS A 39 -13.73 0.91 -7.48
N SER A 40 -12.59 1.47 -7.07
CA SER A 40 -12.58 2.32 -5.88
C SER A 40 -13.01 3.77 -6.12
N GLY A 41 -12.63 4.36 -7.26
CA GLY A 41 -12.71 5.82 -7.40
C GLY A 41 -11.80 6.58 -6.43
N GLY A 42 -10.82 5.91 -5.80
CA GLY A 42 -9.87 6.52 -4.84
C GLY A 42 -10.16 6.26 -3.36
N GLY A 43 -10.56 5.04 -2.99
CA GLY A 43 -10.74 4.66 -1.58
C GLY A 43 -10.74 3.15 -1.35
N ILE A 44 -10.82 2.74 -0.08
CA ILE A 44 -10.80 1.31 0.26
C ILE A 44 -12.02 0.58 -0.28
N VAL A 45 -11.76 -0.58 -0.86
CA VAL A 45 -12.80 -1.51 -1.32
C VAL A 45 -13.03 -2.61 -0.30
N ALA A 46 -14.20 -3.26 -0.40
CA ALA A 46 -14.48 -4.45 0.39
C ALA A 46 -13.42 -5.54 0.17
N TRP A 47 -13.04 -6.23 1.24
CA TRP A 47 -12.01 -7.26 1.26
C TRP A 47 -12.20 -8.33 0.18
N LYS A 48 -13.44 -8.77 -0.04
CA LYS A 48 -13.77 -9.75 -1.11
C LYS A 48 -13.31 -9.31 -2.50
N VAL A 49 -13.37 -8.01 -2.80
CA VAL A 49 -12.92 -7.45 -4.08
C VAL A 49 -11.39 -7.43 -4.12
N LEU A 50 -10.76 -6.99 -3.04
CA LEU A 50 -9.30 -6.91 -2.93
C LEU A 50 -8.65 -8.30 -2.97
N LYS A 51 -9.13 -9.25 -2.17
CA LYS A 51 -8.71 -10.66 -2.17
C LYS A 51 -8.74 -11.28 -3.58
N LYS A 52 -9.84 -11.09 -4.30
CA LYS A 52 -9.95 -11.57 -5.69
C LYS A 52 -8.90 -10.96 -6.62
N GLN A 53 -8.57 -9.68 -6.44
CA GLN A 53 -7.52 -9.02 -7.21
C GLN A 53 -6.13 -9.55 -6.83
N ILE A 54 -5.85 -9.70 -5.53
CA ILE A 54 -4.59 -10.29 -5.01
C ILE A 54 -4.37 -11.67 -5.62
N GLU A 55 -5.36 -12.58 -5.49
CA GLU A 55 -5.27 -13.94 -6.01
C GLU A 55 -5.11 -13.98 -7.53
N LEU A 56 -5.77 -13.07 -8.25
CA LEU A 56 -5.62 -12.95 -9.71
C LEU A 56 -4.18 -12.60 -10.10
N HIS A 57 -3.56 -11.65 -9.41
CA HIS A 57 -2.16 -11.28 -9.65
C HIS A 57 -1.21 -12.41 -9.28
N LEU A 58 -1.47 -13.11 -8.17
CA LEU A 58 -0.67 -14.23 -7.71
C LEU A 58 -0.71 -15.45 -8.65
N LYS A 59 -1.64 -15.54 -9.61
CA LYS A 59 -1.59 -16.57 -10.66
C LYS A 59 -0.32 -16.50 -11.49
N ASP A 60 0.26 -15.31 -11.63
CA ASP A 60 1.60 -15.17 -12.16
C ASP A 60 2.61 -15.59 -11.08
N THR A 61 3.35 -16.67 -11.31
CA THR A 61 4.27 -17.23 -10.31
C THR A 61 5.53 -16.39 -10.13
N SER A 62 5.78 -15.42 -10.99
CA SER A 62 6.98 -14.56 -10.97
C SER A 62 6.82 -13.27 -10.17
N VAL A 63 5.66 -13.07 -9.53
CA VAL A 63 5.33 -11.85 -8.79
C VAL A 63 5.14 -12.10 -7.30
N VAL A 64 5.50 -11.09 -6.51
CA VAL A 64 5.09 -10.92 -5.11
C VAL A 64 4.04 -9.81 -5.07
N VAL A 65 2.98 -9.99 -4.29
CA VAL A 65 1.92 -8.98 -4.12
C VAL A 65 1.99 -8.41 -2.71
N THR A 66 1.89 -7.09 -2.60
CA THR A 66 1.73 -6.38 -1.34
C THR A 66 0.67 -5.28 -1.49
N LEU A 67 0.32 -4.65 -0.38
CA LEU A 67 -0.69 -3.61 -0.29
C LEU A 67 -0.04 -2.28 0.13
N LEU A 68 -0.74 -1.18 -0.12
CA LEU A 68 -0.44 0.13 0.46
C LEU A 68 -1.78 0.81 0.72
N ILE A 69 -2.46 0.35 1.78
CA ILE A 69 -3.80 0.79 2.17
C ILE A 69 -3.76 1.45 3.54
N ASP A 70 -4.44 2.57 3.70
CA ASP A 70 -4.58 3.32 4.94
C ASP A 70 -5.45 2.56 5.95
N TYR A 71 -4.94 2.42 7.17
CA TYR A 71 -5.67 1.82 8.28
C TYR A 71 -6.97 2.60 8.59
N TYR A 72 -6.93 3.93 8.55
CA TYR A 72 -8.02 4.77 9.04
C TYR A 72 -9.19 4.87 8.06
N GLY A 73 -8.97 4.56 6.78
CA GLY A 73 -10.04 4.41 5.81
C GLY A 73 -10.76 3.06 5.86
N ILE A 74 -10.29 2.08 6.65
CA ILE A 74 -10.95 0.77 6.76
C ILE A 74 -12.13 0.86 7.76
N TYR A 75 -13.33 0.57 7.27
CA TYR A 75 -14.56 0.57 8.07
C TYR A 75 -15.17 -0.85 8.13
N PRO A 76 -16.04 -1.14 9.12
CA PRO A 76 -16.69 -2.45 9.23
C PRO A 76 -17.39 -2.92 7.94
N LYS A 77 -17.99 -1.99 7.18
CA LYS A 77 -18.64 -2.25 5.88
C LYS A 77 -17.70 -2.82 4.79
N HIS A 78 -16.39 -2.77 5.01
CA HIS A 78 -15.41 -3.32 4.08
C HIS A 78 -15.12 -4.80 4.34
N ASP A 79 -15.63 -5.38 5.43
CA ASP A 79 -15.55 -6.81 5.74
C ASP A 79 -14.12 -7.38 5.73
N TYR A 80 -13.15 -6.63 6.26
CA TYR A 80 -11.77 -7.13 6.43
C TYR A 80 -11.72 -8.22 7.51
N PRO A 81 -10.86 -9.23 7.34
CA PRO A 81 -10.84 -10.40 8.22
C PRO A 81 -10.46 -10.00 9.65
N LYS A 82 -11.16 -10.59 10.61
CA LYS A 82 -10.92 -10.40 12.06
C LYS A 82 -10.94 -8.93 12.51
N TRP A 83 -11.67 -8.05 11.81
CA TRP A 83 -11.68 -6.62 12.09
C TRP A 83 -12.16 -6.26 13.50
N GLU A 84 -13.27 -6.85 13.97
CA GLU A 84 -13.78 -6.59 15.32
C GLU A 84 -12.86 -7.14 16.41
N GLU A 85 -12.28 -8.33 16.20
CA GLU A 85 -11.29 -8.94 17.11
C GLU A 85 -10.04 -8.05 17.24
N ALA A 86 -9.55 -7.52 16.12
CA ALA A 86 -8.40 -6.63 16.10
C ALA A 86 -8.59 -5.36 16.95
N LYS A 87 -9.84 -4.88 17.09
CA LYS A 87 -10.13 -3.69 17.93
C LYS A 87 -9.84 -3.91 19.40
N THR A 88 -9.82 -5.17 19.86
CA THR A 88 -9.50 -5.54 21.25
C THR A 88 -8.00 -5.44 21.55
N ILE A 89 -7.14 -5.47 20.54
CA ILE A 89 -5.68 -5.35 20.67
C ILE A 89 -5.32 -3.87 20.83
N VAL A 90 -4.88 -3.47 22.02
CA VAL A 90 -4.60 -2.05 22.34
C VAL A 90 -3.38 -1.53 21.59
N ASP A 91 -2.29 -2.30 21.56
CA ASP A 91 -1.08 -1.93 20.83
C ASP A 91 -1.35 -1.91 19.31
N LYS A 92 -1.06 -0.77 18.68
CA LYS A 92 -1.39 -0.57 17.26
C LYS A 92 -0.48 -1.37 16.33
N LYS A 93 0.78 -1.60 16.71
CA LYS A 93 1.70 -2.42 15.92
C LYS A 93 1.24 -3.87 15.94
N GLU A 94 0.95 -4.41 17.12
CA GLU A 94 0.41 -5.77 17.27
C GLU A 94 -0.91 -5.92 16.52
N ARG A 95 -1.77 -4.91 16.57
CA ARG A 95 -3.02 -4.88 15.81
C ARG A 95 -2.79 -4.96 14.30
N MET A 96 -1.80 -4.23 13.76
CA MET A 96 -1.49 -4.28 12.33
C MET A 96 -0.99 -5.67 11.95
N THR A 97 -0.02 -6.22 12.70
CA THR A 97 0.49 -7.57 12.49
C THR A 97 -0.64 -8.61 12.54
N PHE A 98 -1.58 -8.47 13.47
CA PHE A 98 -2.74 -9.35 13.56
C PHE A 98 -3.65 -9.26 12.32
N LEU A 99 -3.98 -8.06 11.86
CA LEU A 99 -4.79 -7.85 10.66
C LEU A 99 -4.09 -8.33 9.39
N GLU A 100 -2.79 -8.05 9.27
CA GLU A 100 -1.95 -8.50 8.15
C GLU A 100 -1.91 -10.03 8.08
N ASN A 101 -1.69 -10.72 9.20
CA ASN A 101 -1.75 -12.18 9.26
C ASN A 101 -3.15 -12.70 8.89
N ALA A 102 -4.22 -12.07 9.41
CA ALA A 102 -5.58 -12.44 9.07
C ALA A 102 -5.89 -12.29 7.57
N MET A 103 -5.34 -11.26 6.92
CA MET A 103 -5.42 -11.08 5.47
C MET A 103 -4.64 -12.15 4.70
N ALA A 104 -3.43 -12.51 5.14
CA ALA A 104 -2.66 -13.59 4.54
C ALA A 104 -3.37 -14.96 4.68
N ASP A 105 -3.99 -15.20 5.83
CA ASP A 105 -4.69 -16.44 6.13
C ASP A 105 -5.96 -16.65 5.30
N GLU A 106 -6.53 -15.57 4.78
CA GLU A 106 -7.67 -15.62 3.87
C GLU A 106 -7.26 -15.92 2.42
N VAL A 107 -6.03 -15.63 2.01
CA VAL A 107 -5.57 -15.94 0.64
C VAL A 107 -5.33 -17.43 0.48
N ASP A 108 -5.65 -17.99 -0.69
CA ASP A 108 -5.42 -19.40 -1.02
C ASP A 108 -4.03 -19.89 -0.56
N GLU A 109 -3.99 -21.04 0.13
CA GLU A 109 -2.78 -21.59 0.75
C GLU A 109 -1.64 -21.79 -0.26
N SER A 110 -1.97 -22.18 -1.49
CA SER A 110 -0.99 -22.36 -2.57
C SER A 110 -0.39 -21.05 -3.09
N LEU A 111 -0.99 -19.91 -2.75
CA LEU A 111 -0.60 -18.58 -3.24
C LEU A 111 0.00 -17.70 -2.14
N ARG A 112 -0.44 -17.85 -0.88
CA ARG A 112 -0.16 -16.89 0.20
C ARG A 112 1.31 -16.66 0.52
N TYR A 113 2.21 -17.60 0.21
CA TYR A 113 3.65 -17.44 0.44
C TYR A 113 4.30 -16.30 -0.40
N ARG A 114 3.60 -15.81 -1.44
CA ARG A 114 4.00 -14.63 -2.25
C ARG A 114 3.15 -13.40 -1.97
N PHE A 115 2.28 -13.45 -0.97
CA PHE A 115 1.51 -12.31 -0.52
C PHE A 115 2.11 -11.75 0.77
N VAL A 116 2.53 -10.49 0.73
CA VAL A 116 3.05 -9.76 1.88
C VAL A 116 2.05 -8.66 2.21
N PRO A 117 1.04 -8.91 3.06
CA PRO A 117 0.08 -7.90 3.45
C PRO A 117 0.77 -6.72 4.13
N TYR A 118 0.28 -5.51 3.87
CA TYR A 118 0.76 -4.30 4.51
C TYR A 118 -0.39 -3.31 4.71
N ILE A 119 -0.54 -2.82 5.93
CA ILE A 119 -1.46 -1.73 6.25
C ILE A 119 -0.63 -0.52 6.70
N GLN A 120 -0.86 0.61 6.05
CA GLN A 120 -0.27 1.89 6.39
C GLN A 120 -0.95 2.42 7.66
N LEU A 121 -0.31 2.20 8.82
CA LEU A 121 -0.84 2.62 10.13
C LEU A 121 -0.78 4.12 10.36
N HIS A 122 0.26 4.78 9.84
CA HIS A 122 0.47 6.22 10.01
C HIS A 122 0.10 6.94 8.72
N GLU A 123 -0.37 8.18 8.81
CA GLU A 123 -0.67 9.00 7.63
C GLU A 123 0.46 8.95 6.61
N PHE A 124 0.09 8.81 5.33
CA PHE A 124 1.03 8.62 4.23
C PHE A 124 2.07 9.75 4.17
N GLU A 125 1.66 10.98 4.49
CA GLU A 125 2.53 12.15 4.60
C GLU A 125 3.69 11.94 5.57
N GLY A 126 3.54 11.10 6.60
CA GLY A 126 4.63 10.72 7.49
C GLY A 126 5.81 10.07 6.76
N LEU A 127 5.54 9.28 5.71
CA LEU A 127 6.60 8.71 4.86
C LEU A 127 7.30 9.81 4.05
N LEU A 128 6.54 10.78 3.53
CA LEU A 128 7.09 11.88 2.74
C LEU A 128 7.90 12.86 3.57
N PHE A 129 7.51 13.10 4.82
CA PHE A 129 8.23 13.98 5.74
C PHE A 129 9.42 13.31 6.40
N SER A 130 9.58 11.98 6.26
CA SER A 130 10.79 11.29 6.72
C SER A 130 12.06 11.78 5.99
N ASP A 131 11.90 12.30 4.78
CA ASP A 131 12.92 13.05 4.04
C ASP A 131 12.27 14.26 3.36
N ILE A 132 12.57 15.47 3.85
CA ILE A 132 11.99 16.72 3.35
C ILE A 132 12.23 16.96 1.85
N SER A 133 13.25 16.33 1.26
CA SER A 133 13.49 16.39 -0.19
C SER A 133 12.38 15.69 -0.98
N VAL A 134 11.89 14.54 -0.50
CA VAL A 134 10.82 13.76 -1.13
C VAL A 134 9.50 14.53 -1.14
N PHE A 135 9.15 15.20 -0.04
CA PHE A 135 7.97 16.07 0.01
C PHE A 135 8.07 17.22 -1.01
N LYS A 136 9.26 17.83 -1.13
CA LYS A 136 9.49 18.91 -2.09
C LYS A 136 9.29 18.45 -3.53
N GLU A 137 9.83 17.30 -3.90
CA GLU A 137 9.78 16.79 -5.27
C GLU A 137 8.38 16.32 -5.69
N ASN A 138 7.59 15.77 -4.76
CA ASN A 138 6.29 15.17 -5.06
C ASN A 138 5.11 16.14 -4.92
N PHE A 139 5.15 17.07 -3.97
CA PHE A 139 4.01 17.95 -3.64
C PHE A 139 4.28 19.43 -3.92
N LEU A 140 5.55 19.83 -3.89
CA LEU A 140 5.98 21.20 -4.12
C LEU A 140 6.70 21.27 -5.46
N LYS A 141 5.97 21.08 -6.58
CA LYS A 141 6.41 21.66 -7.87
C LYS A 141 6.31 23.18 -7.79
N LEU A 142 7.11 23.78 -6.92
CA LEU A 142 7.22 25.21 -6.76
C LEU A 142 7.91 25.70 -8.02
N ASN A 143 7.18 26.48 -8.82
CA ASN A 143 7.82 27.36 -9.78
C ASN A 143 8.82 28.22 -8.98
N ASN A 144 10.04 28.35 -9.51
CA ASN A 144 11.23 28.95 -8.86
C ASN A 144 11.01 30.31 -8.13
N ASN A 145 9.88 30.97 -8.35
CA ASN A 145 9.51 32.21 -7.69
C ASN A 145 9.04 32.04 -6.23
N GLN A 146 8.53 30.88 -5.80
CA GLN A 146 7.98 30.70 -4.44
C GLN A 146 9.04 30.29 -3.39
N LEU A 147 10.19 29.75 -3.81
CA LEU A 147 11.28 29.34 -2.92
C LEU A 147 12.01 30.51 -2.23
N LYS A 148 11.85 31.76 -2.72
CA LYS A 148 12.48 32.95 -2.13
C LYS A 148 11.81 33.46 -0.84
N GLN A 149 10.62 32.95 -0.48
CA GLN A 149 9.88 33.41 0.71
C GLN A 149 10.10 32.53 1.96
N LEU A 150 10.92 31.49 1.85
CA LEU A 150 11.21 30.55 2.94
C LEU A 150 12.63 30.72 3.54
N ASN A 151 13.33 31.81 3.20
CA ASN A 151 14.60 32.22 3.81
C ASN A 151 14.47 33.60 4.45
#